data_AF-A0A973SDH8-F1
#
_entry.id   AF-A0A973SDH8-F1
#
_cell.length_a   1.000
_cell.length_b   1.000
_cell.length_c   1.000
_cell.angle_alpha   90.00
_cell.angle_beta   90.00
_cell.angle_gamma   90.00
#
_symmetry.space_group_name_H-M   'P 1'
#
loop_
_entity.id
_entity.type
_entity.pdbx_description
1 polymer ?
#
loop_
_entity_poly.entity_id
_entity_poly.type
_entity_poly.pdbx_seq_one_letter_code
_entity_poly.pdbx_strand_id
1 'polypeptide(L)'
;GMCAVIATGADRDSALAAAERHGLELAADNSPRQCVVAGPLDAVHAFAAELGARSRLLDVSHAFHSRLMAPVAERWSAAVAELRLTAGAPVGLLTTGVFSRDPAEVADDLAATLCAPVRWQELLTAVADKQFEPAPYVALGPARALVGLAKHHPSKPRVALLDSPIAVDAFVRHLEVEKA
;
A
#
# COMPACT_ATOMS: atom_id res chain seq x y z
N GLY A 1 11.14 -20.67 -2.03
CA GLY A 1 11.12 -19.26 -1.60
C GLY A 1 10.33 -18.47 -2.60
N MET A 2 9.66 -17.41 -2.17
CA MET A 2 8.99 -16.44 -3.05
C MET A 2 9.51 -15.05 -2.71
N CYS A 3 9.52 -14.15 -3.68
CA CYS A 3 10.11 -12.82 -3.55
C CYS A 3 9.21 -11.80 -4.25
N ALA A 4 9.46 -10.51 -4.04
CA ALA A 4 8.77 -9.43 -4.71
C ALA A 4 9.76 -8.41 -5.26
N VAL A 5 9.38 -7.72 -6.33
CA VAL A 5 10.18 -6.67 -6.99
C VAL A 5 9.42 -5.38 -7.00
N ILE A 6 10.06 -4.31 -6.55
CA ILE A 6 9.63 -2.95 -6.82
C ILE A 6 10.13 -2.56 -8.22
N ALA A 7 9.23 -2.19 -9.12
CA ALA A 7 9.58 -1.54 -10.38
C ALA A 7 9.46 -0.01 -10.21
N THR A 8 10.56 0.71 -10.38
CA THR A 8 10.64 2.18 -10.22
C THR A 8 11.09 2.86 -11.51
N GLY A 9 10.41 3.95 -11.89
CA GLY A 9 10.85 4.81 -12.99
C GLY A 9 10.65 4.25 -14.40
N ALA A 10 10.19 2.99 -14.51
CA ALA A 10 9.59 2.47 -15.72
C ALA A 10 8.17 3.03 -15.89
N ASP A 11 7.69 3.05 -17.13
CA ASP A 11 6.25 3.12 -17.38
C ASP A 11 5.58 1.92 -16.71
N ARG A 12 4.62 2.18 -15.81
CA ARG A 12 3.96 1.16 -14.99
C ARG A 12 3.34 0.07 -15.86
N ASP A 13 2.61 0.45 -16.90
CA ASP A 13 1.86 -0.49 -17.73
C ASP A 13 2.83 -1.39 -18.52
N SER A 14 3.92 -0.83 -19.02
CA SER A 14 5.02 -1.60 -19.63
C SER A 14 5.68 -2.58 -18.65
N ALA A 15 5.89 -2.15 -17.39
CA ALA A 15 6.45 -3.01 -16.36
C ALA A 15 5.51 -4.16 -15.99
N LEU A 16 4.19 -3.91 -15.93
CA LEU A 16 3.19 -4.94 -15.66
C LEU A 16 3.05 -5.92 -16.82
N ALA A 17 3.03 -5.43 -18.06
CA ALA A 17 3.04 -6.29 -19.24
C ALA A 17 4.30 -7.18 -19.30
N ALA A 18 5.44 -6.68 -18.79
CA ALA A 18 6.65 -7.48 -18.64
C ALA A 18 6.53 -8.51 -17.52
N ALA A 19 6.04 -8.11 -16.35
CA ALA A 19 5.82 -9.00 -15.21
C ALA A 19 4.88 -10.17 -15.57
N GLU A 20 3.82 -9.91 -16.34
CA GLU A 20 2.88 -10.93 -16.81
C GLU A 20 3.55 -12.00 -17.67
N ARG A 21 4.51 -11.63 -18.54
CA ARG A 21 5.31 -12.60 -19.32
C ARG A 21 6.12 -13.55 -18.45
N HIS A 22 6.50 -13.12 -17.25
CA HIS A 22 7.19 -13.94 -16.26
C HIS A 22 6.22 -14.69 -15.32
N GLY A 23 4.90 -14.55 -15.53
CA GLY A 23 3.88 -15.14 -14.65
C GLY A 23 3.83 -14.50 -13.26
N LEU A 24 4.29 -13.26 -13.13
CA LEU A 24 4.22 -12.47 -11.90
C LEU A 24 2.91 -11.71 -11.83
N GLU A 25 2.44 -11.46 -10.61
CA GLU A 25 1.21 -10.73 -10.34
C GLU A 25 1.52 -9.37 -9.74
N LEU A 26 0.67 -8.38 -10.03
CA LEU A 26 0.67 -7.12 -9.29
C LEU A 26 0.37 -7.41 -7.83
N ALA A 27 1.26 -6.96 -6.94
CA ALA A 27 1.11 -7.07 -5.49
C ALA A 27 0.79 -5.70 -4.86
N ALA A 28 1.32 -4.61 -5.41
CA ALA A 28 0.96 -3.26 -4.97
C ALA A 28 1.08 -2.24 -6.09
N ASP A 29 0.05 -1.44 -6.26
CA ASP A 29 0.01 -0.27 -7.12
C ASP A 29 0.18 0.99 -6.27
N ASN A 30 1.41 1.51 -6.22
CA ASN A 30 1.76 2.59 -5.29
C ASN A 30 1.68 3.98 -5.92
N SER A 31 2.02 4.09 -7.20
CA SER A 31 2.00 5.33 -7.95
C SER A 31 2.18 5.06 -9.45
N PRO A 32 1.96 6.05 -10.33
CA PRO A 32 2.14 5.89 -11.78
C PRO A 32 3.55 5.44 -12.21
N ARG A 33 4.55 5.54 -11.32
CA ARG A 33 5.95 5.17 -11.58
C ARG A 33 6.50 4.13 -10.60
N GLN A 34 5.66 3.57 -9.73
CA GLN A 34 6.05 2.58 -8.74
C GLN A 34 4.96 1.54 -8.53
N CYS A 35 5.27 0.29 -8.87
CA CYS A 35 4.47 -0.87 -8.49
C CYS A 35 5.36 -1.95 -7.87
N VAL A 36 4.72 -2.92 -7.21
CA VAL A 36 5.33 -4.14 -6.71
C VAL A 36 4.70 -5.31 -7.42
N VAL A 37 5.52 -6.25 -7.87
CA VAL A 37 5.07 -7.53 -8.40
C VAL A 37 5.58 -8.67 -7.54
N ALA A 38 4.83 -9.76 -7.47
CA ALA A 38 5.15 -10.92 -6.66
C ALA A 38 4.93 -12.23 -7.43
N GLY A 39 5.71 -13.24 -7.06
CA GLY A 39 5.62 -14.56 -7.69
C GLY A 39 6.73 -15.53 -7.26
N PRO A 40 6.94 -16.61 -8.02
CA PRO A 40 8.05 -17.53 -7.82
C PRO A 40 9.41 -16.82 -7.88
N LEU A 41 10.35 -17.25 -7.04
CA LEU A 41 11.65 -16.57 -6.87
C LEU A 41 12.47 -16.44 -8.15
N ASP A 42 12.49 -17.50 -8.96
CA ASP A 42 13.16 -17.56 -10.26
C ASP A 42 12.57 -16.57 -11.26
N ALA A 43 11.24 -16.51 -11.37
CA ALA A 43 10.54 -15.55 -12.21
C ALA A 43 10.82 -14.09 -11.77
N VAL A 44 10.82 -13.85 -10.46
CA VAL A 44 11.12 -12.52 -9.88
C VAL A 44 12.56 -12.10 -10.18
N HIS A 45 13.52 -13.01 -10.09
CA HIS A 45 14.92 -12.73 -10.45
C HIS A 45 15.10 -12.46 -11.95
N ALA A 46 14.43 -13.24 -12.81
CA ALA A 46 14.47 -13.03 -14.26
C ALA A 46 13.88 -11.65 -14.63
N PHE A 47 12.76 -11.29 -14.04
CA PHE A 47 12.13 -9.98 -14.23
C PHE A 47 13.01 -8.82 -13.72
N ALA A 48 13.62 -8.97 -12.54
CA ALA A 48 14.54 -7.96 -12.01
C ALA A 48 15.76 -7.76 -12.93
N ALA A 49 16.30 -8.85 -13.48
CA ALA A 49 17.41 -8.79 -14.43
C ALA A 49 17.01 -8.06 -15.73
N GLU A 50 15.80 -8.27 -16.25
CA GLU A 50 15.26 -7.57 -17.42
C GLU A 50 15.09 -6.06 -17.16
N LEU A 51 14.59 -5.69 -15.98
CA LEU A 51 14.41 -4.28 -15.62
C LEU A 51 15.72 -3.56 -15.26
N GLY A 52 16.71 -4.29 -14.75
CA GLY A 52 18.00 -3.78 -14.31
C GLY A 52 17.85 -2.77 -13.17
N ALA A 53 18.52 -1.61 -13.31
CA ALA A 53 18.52 -0.53 -12.31
C ALA A 53 17.15 0.11 -12.03
N ARG A 54 16.12 -0.23 -12.84
CA ARG A 54 14.72 0.19 -12.61
C ARG A 54 13.99 -0.72 -11.63
N SER A 55 14.67 -1.72 -11.06
CA SER A 55 14.06 -2.67 -10.14
C SER A 55 14.82 -2.79 -8.83
N ARG A 56 14.12 -3.23 -7.78
CA ARG A 56 14.72 -3.61 -6.50
C ARG A 56 14.01 -4.84 -5.94
N LEU A 57 14.78 -5.87 -5.62
CA LEU A 57 14.30 -7.05 -4.89
C LEU A 57 13.93 -6.67 -3.45
N LEU A 58 12.82 -7.23 -2.98
CA LEU A 58 12.36 -7.11 -1.61
C LEU A 58 12.79 -8.33 -0.81
N ASP A 59 13.35 -8.08 0.39
CA ASP A 59 13.68 -9.13 1.33
C ASP A 59 12.42 -9.53 2.11
N VAL A 60 11.60 -10.37 1.47
CA VAL A 60 10.36 -10.92 2.01
C VAL A 60 10.37 -12.42 1.82
N SER A 61 9.72 -13.13 2.74
CA SER A 61 9.67 -14.59 2.72
C SER A 61 8.64 -15.17 1.73
N HIS A 62 7.68 -14.34 1.31
CA HIS A 62 6.48 -14.77 0.59
C HIS A 62 6.07 -13.75 -0.49
N ALA A 63 5.34 -14.24 -1.50
CA ALA A 63 4.67 -13.41 -2.49
C ALA A 63 3.34 -12.87 -1.94
N PHE A 64 3.42 -11.93 -0.98
CA PHE A 64 2.22 -11.28 -0.43
C PHE A 64 1.41 -10.57 -1.51
N HIS A 65 0.10 -10.41 -1.27
CA HIS A 65 -0.83 -9.74 -2.18
C HIS A 65 -0.94 -10.41 -3.56
N SER A 66 -0.79 -11.73 -3.59
CA SER A 66 -0.89 -12.56 -4.79
C SER A 66 -1.67 -13.84 -4.51
N ARG A 67 -2.09 -14.54 -5.58
CA ARG A 67 -2.77 -15.83 -5.43
C ARG A 67 -1.95 -16.88 -4.69
N LEU A 68 -0.62 -16.72 -4.63
CA LEU A 68 0.26 -17.66 -3.94
C LEU A 68 0.05 -17.66 -2.42
N MET A 69 -0.70 -16.69 -1.87
CA MET A 69 -1.17 -16.67 -0.49
C MET A 69 -2.44 -17.48 -0.25
N ALA A 70 -3.08 -18.04 -1.28
CA ALA A 70 -4.28 -18.87 -1.15
C ALA A 70 -4.17 -19.98 -0.07
N PRO A 71 -3.04 -20.69 0.12
CA PRO A 71 -2.94 -21.74 1.14
C PRO A 71 -3.13 -21.26 2.59
N VAL A 72 -2.95 -19.96 2.85
CA VAL A 72 -3.12 -19.36 4.18
C VAL A 72 -4.35 -18.45 4.26
N ALA A 73 -5.05 -18.23 3.14
CA ALA A 73 -6.18 -17.31 3.05
C ALA A 73 -7.34 -17.72 3.97
N GLU A 74 -7.67 -19.01 4.05
CA GLU A 74 -8.75 -19.48 4.93
C GLU A 74 -8.46 -19.19 6.41
N ARG A 75 -7.23 -19.47 6.87
CA ARG A 75 -6.81 -19.18 8.24
C ARG A 75 -6.79 -17.68 8.52
N TRP A 76 -6.37 -16.88 7.55
CA TRP A 76 -6.40 -15.42 7.64
C TRP A 76 -7.83 -14.90 7.77
N SER A 77 -8.73 -15.31 6.89
CA SER A 77 -10.14 -14.91 6.93
C SER A 77 -10.82 -15.33 8.24
N ALA A 78 -10.50 -16.51 8.78
CA ALA A 78 -10.98 -16.93 10.09
C ALA A 78 -10.51 -16.00 11.21
N ALA A 79 -9.24 -15.60 11.22
CA ALA A 79 -8.70 -14.64 12.19
C ALA A 79 -9.31 -13.24 12.05
N VAL A 80 -9.55 -12.78 10.82
CA VAL A 80 -10.24 -11.51 10.55
C VAL A 80 -11.68 -11.54 11.08
N ALA A 81 -12.38 -12.67 10.95
CA ALA A 81 -13.74 -12.83 11.45
C ALA A 81 -13.86 -12.76 12.98
N GLU A 82 -12.75 -12.97 13.72
CA GLU A 82 -12.71 -12.81 15.17
C GLU A 82 -12.56 -11.34 15.61
N LEU A 83 -12.22 -10.43 14.69
CA LEU A 83 -12.04 -9.02 14.99
C LEU A 83 -13.39 -8.35 15.30
N ARG A 84 -13.38 -7.52 16.35
CA ARG A 84 -14.50 -6.64 16.67
C ARG A 84 -14.22 -5.25 16.11
N LEU A 85 -14.56 -5.06 14.85
CA LEU A 85 -14.45 -3.75 14.21
C LEU A 85 -15.66 -2.88 14.58
N THR A 86 -15.39 -1.64 14.95
CA THR A 86 -16.43 -0.66 15.28
C THR A 86 -16.42 0.45 14.23
N ALA A 87 -17.59 0.99 13.91
CA ALA A 87 -17.69 2.16 13.05
C ALA A 87 -16.89 3.34 13.65
N GLY A 88 -16.22 4.11 12.79
CA GLY A 88 -15.33 5.18 13.23
C GLY A 88 -14.90 6.09 12.08
N ALA A 89 -13.62 6.45 12.08
CA ALA A 89 -13.01 7.16 10.97
C ALA A 89 -13.08 6.30 9.69
N PRO A 90 -13.16 6.92 8.50
CA PRO A 90 -13.05 6.18 7.25
C PRO A 90 -11.71 5.43 7.19
N VAL A 91 -11.75 4.17 6.77
CA VAL A 91 -10.59 3.31 6.57
C VAL A 91 -10.39 3.13 5.07
N GLY A 92 -9.15 3.28 4.60
CA GLY A 92 -8.81 3.01 3.21
C GLY A 92 -8.80 1.51 2.95
N LEU A 93 -9.67 1.06 2.06
CA LEU A 93 -9.77 -0.32 1.60
C LEU A 93 -8.68 -0.57 0.57
N LEU A 94 -7.76 -1.49 0.87
CA LEU A 94 -6.55 -1.70 0.08
C LEU A 94 -6.82 -2.48 -1.20
N THR A 95 -7.90 -3.25 -1.32
CA THR A 95 -8.19 -4.00 -2.56
C THR A 95 -9.06 -3.21 -3.54
N THR A 96 -9.94 -2.35 -3.03
CA THR A 96 -10.86 -1.55 -3.84
C THR A 96 -10.38 -0.13 -4.09
N GLY A 97 -9.46 0.39 -3.26
CA GLY A 97 -8.88 1.72 -3.43
C GLY A 97 -9.81 2.87 -3.00
N VAL A 98 -10.81 2.59 -2.17
CA VAL A 98 -11.77 3.60 -1.66
C VAL A 98 -11.78 3.64 -0.14
N PHE A 99 -12.34 4.71 0.45
CA PHE A 99 -12.51 4.79 1.90
C PHE A 99 -13.91 4.33 2.31
N SER A 100 -14.00 3.49 3.34
CA SER A 100 -15.28 3.05 3.93
C SER A 100 -15.35 3.31 5.43
N ARG A 101 -16.58 3.49 5.93
CA ARG A 101 -16.87 3.52 7.37
C ARG A 101 -17.59 2.26 7.84
N ASP A 102 -17.99 1.38 6.93
CA ASP A 102 -18.69 0.15 7.25
C ASP A 102 -17.69 -0.90 7.76
N PRO A 103 -17.80 -1.34 9.02
CA PRO A 103 -16.92 -2.38 9.55
C PRO A 103 -16.96 -3.69 8.76
N ALA A 104 -18.09 -4.02 8.14
CA ALA A 104 -18.22 -5.23 7.32
C ALA A 104 -17.37 -5.12 6.04
N GLU A 105 -17.47 -4.01 5.32
CA GLU A 105 -16.64 -3.76 4.12
C GLU A 105 -15.15 -3.74 4.46
N VAL A 106 -14.78 -3.17 5.62
CA VAL A 106 -13.39 -3.18 6.10
C VAL A 106 -12.90 -4.59 6.41
N ALA A 107 -13.71 -5.43 7.05
CA ALA A 107 -13.37 -6.82 7.33
C ALA A 107 -13.20 -7.64 6.04
N ASP A 108 -14.13 -7.48 5.10
CA ASP A 108 -14.10 -8.18 3.82
C ASP A 108 -12.87 -7.79 3.00
N ASP A 109 -12.55 -6.49 2.91
CA ASP A 109 -11.35 -5.99 2.24
C ASP A 109 -10.06 -6.47 2.92
N LEU A 110 -10.01 -6.46 4.26
CA LEU A 110 -8.85 -6.95 5.01
C LEU A 110 -8.61 -8.44 4.77
N ALA A 111 -9.67 -9.25 4.74
CA ALA A 111 -9.59 -10.68 4.42
C ALA A 111 -9.08 -10.88 2.98
N ALA A 112 -9.59 -10.12 2.02
CA ALA A 112 -9.20 -10.21 0.61
C ALA A 112 -7.76 -9.72 0.35
N THR A 113 -7.29 -8.71 1.08
CA THR A 113 -6.01 -8.02 0.86
C THR A 113 -4.82 -8.97 0.85
N LEU A 114 -4.88 -10.10 1.58
CA LEU A 114 -3.78 -11.06 1.61
C LEU A 114 -3.46 -11.65 0.22
N CYS A 115 -4.49 -11.84 -0.61
CA CYS A 115 -4.40 -12.45 -1.94
C CYS A 115 -4.62 -11.46 -3.10
N ALA A 116 -4.97 -10.21 -2.79
CA ALA A 116 -5.28 -9.19 -3.79
C ALA A 116 -4.25 -8.05 -3.77
N PRO A 117 -4.02 -7.38 -4.92
CA PRO A 117 -3.10 -6.25 -5.00
C PRO A 117 -3.53 -5.08 -4.13
N VAL A 118 -2.56 -4.41 -3.52
CA VAL A 118 -2.78 -3.16 -2.78
C VAL A 118 -2.96 -1.98 -3.76
N ARG A 119 -4.11 -1.32 -3.73
CA ARG A 119 -4.52 -0.15 -4.53
C ARG A 119 -4.22 1.17 -3.81
N TRP A 120 -2.93 1.40 -3.54
CA TRP A 120 -2.50 2.57 -2.75
C TRP A 120 -2.59 3.87 -3.54
N GLN A 121 -2.34 3.82 -4.85
CA GLN A 121 -2.41 5.01 -5.72
C GLN A 121 -3.80 5.67 -5.66
N GLU A 122 -4.87 4.89 -5.72
CA GLU A 122 -6.25 5.38 -5.65
C GLU A 122 -6.56 6.05 -4.31
N LEU A 123 -6.17 5.42 -3.20
CA LEU A 123 -6.34 6.00 -1.86
C LEU A 123 -5.56 7.32 -1.72
N LEU A 124 -4.33 7.36 -2.23
CA LEU A 124 -3.52 8.57 -2.23
C LEU A 124 -4.10 9.66 -3.14
N THR A 125 -4.79 9.28 -4.22
CA THR A 125 -5.50 10.21 -5.12
C THR A 125 -6.69 10.84 -4.39
N ALA A 126 -7.48 10.04 -3.67
CA ALA A 126 -8.58 10.56 -2.85
C ALA A 126 -8.11 11.54 -1.77
N VAL A 127 -6.97 11.23 -1.12
CA VAL A 127 -6.28 12.14 -0.19
C VAL A 127 -5.81 13.42 -0.88
N ALA A 128 -5.22 13.30 -2.07
CA ALA A 128 -4.77 14.41 -2.89
C ALA A 128 -5.91 15.35 -3.32
N ASP A 129 -7.09 14.78 -3.58
CA ASP A 129 -8.31 15.49 -3.96
C ASP A 129 -9.04 16.09 -2.74
N LYS A 130 -8.34 16.15 -1.59
CA LYS A 130 -8.78 16.87 -0.39
C LYS A 130 -10.05 16.30 0.23
N GLN A 131 -10.32 15.00 0.04
CA GLN A 131 -11.52 14.32 0.55
C GLN A 131 -11.74 14.50 2.07
N PHE A 132 -10.67 14.76 2.83
CA PHE A 132 -10.71 14.92 4.28
C PHE A 132 -10.21 16.30 4.76
N GLU A 133 -10.02 17.28 3.87
CA GLU A 133 -9.69 18.63 4.30
C GLU A 133 -10.80 19.22 5.20
N PRO A 134 -10.44 20.05 6.20
CA PRO A 134 -9.11 20.64 6.44
C PRO A 134 -8.14 19.75 7.25
N ALA A 135 -8.42 18.45 7.46
CA ALA A 135 -7.55 17.60 8.27
C ALA A 135 -6.14 17.43 7.66
N PRO A 136 -5.07 17.67 8.42
CA PRO A 136 -3.71 17.41 7.96
C PRO A 136 -3.46 15.91 7.77
N TYR A 137 -2.75 15.55 6.69
CA TYR A 137 -2.35 14.17 6.44
C TYR A 137 -1.03 13.85 7.14
N VAL A 138 -1.00 12.72 7.83
CA VAL A 138 0.17 12.27 8.59
C VAL A 138 0.50 10.82 8.29
N ALA A 139 1.78 10.51 8.24
CA ALA A 139 2.32 9.17 8.20
C ALA A 139 2.92 8.86 9.58
N LEU A 140 2.30 7.94 10.31
CA LEU A 140 2.70 7.57 11.68
C LEU A 140 3.70 6.40 11.67
N GLY A 141 4.72 6.47 12.53
CA GLY A 141 5.74 5.43 12.67
C GLY A 141 6.83 5.48 11.59
N PRO A 142 7.53 4.36 11.29
CA PRO A 142 8.62 4.29 10.31
C PRO A 142 8.11 4.33 8.85
N ALA A 143 7.33 5.37 8.51
CA ALA A 143 6.51 5.45 7.31
C ALA A 143 7.11 6.37 6.22
N ARG A 144 8.44 6.44 6.12
CA ARG A 144 9.14 7.29 5.13
C ARG A 144 8.76 6.96 3.69
N ALA A 145 8.48 5.68 3.41
CA ALA A 145 8.01 5.24 2.10
C ALA A 145 6.70 5.93 1.69
N LEU A 146 5.72 6.04 2.62
CA LEU A 146 4.43 6.69 2.34
C LEU A 146 4.60 8.18 2.03
N VAL A 147 5.50 8.86 2.76
CA VAL A 147 5.85 10.26 2.47
C VAL A 147 6.54 10.40 1.11
N GLY A 148 7.38 9.43 0.73
CA GLY A 148 7.97 9.36 -0.60
C GLY A 148 6.91 9.23 -1.69
N LEU A 149 5.95 8.32 -1.52
CA LEU A 149 4.84 8.13 -2.45
C LEU A 149 4.00 9.40 -2.61
N ALA A 150 3.67 10.07 -1.52
CA ALA A 150 2.98 11.37 -1.54
C ALA A 150 3.76 12.43 -2.34
N LYS A 151 5.08 12.52 -2.17
CA LYS A 151 5.93 13.46 -2.93
C LYS A 151 5.99 13.17 -4.42
N HIS A 152 5.82 11.90 -4.82
CA HIS A 152 5.85 11.47 -6.21
C HIS A 152 4.47 11.44 -6.88
N HIS A 153 3.39 11.61 -6.11
CA HIS A 153 2.05 11.79 -6.65
C HIS A 153 1.96 13.10 -7.48
N PRO A 154 1.22 13.14 -8.61
CA PRO A 154 1.13 14.33 -9.47
C PRO A 154 0.75 15.62 -8.74
N SER A 155 -0.21 15.55 -7.80
CA SER A 155 -0.65 16.70 -7.00
C SER A 155 0.20 16.99 -5.76
N LYS A 156 1.12 16.08 -5.40
CA LYS A 156 2.05 16.21 -4.26
C LYS A 156 1.35 16.57 -2.93
N PRO A 157 0.39 15.78 -2.44
CA PRO A 157 -0.27 16.06 -1.17
C PRO A 157 0.76 16.17 -0.04
N ARG A 158 0.55 17.14 0.84
CA ARG A 158 1.43 17.34 2.01
C ARG A 158 1.11 16.27 3.05
N VAL A 159 2.08 15.39 3.31
CA VAL A 159 2.01 14.37 4.36
C VAL A 159 3.16 14.59 5.33
N ALA A 160 2.85 14.89 6.59
CA ALA A 160 3.85 15.03 7.65
C ALA A 160 4.28 13.65 8.18
N LEU A 161 5.57 13.45 8.43
CA LEU A 161 6.08 12.24 9.07
C LEU A 161 6.10 12.42 10.58
N LEU A 162 5.47 11.48 11.30
CA LEU A 162 5.47 11.41 12.75
C LEU A 162 6.10 10.08 13.18
N ASP A 163 7.43 10.02 13.20
CA ASP A 163 8.23 8.79 13.42
C ASP A 163 8.85 8.70 14.83
N SER A 164 8.48 9.60 15.74
CA SER A 164 8.90 9.56 17.14
C SER A 164 7.80 10.09 18.06
N PRO A 165 7.78 9.72 19.36
CA PRO A 165 6.86 10.27 20.33
C PRO A 165 6.92 11.81 20.40
N ILE A 166 8.11 12.39 20.30
CA ILE A 166 8.31 13.85 20.30
C ILE A 166 7.60 14.51 19.10
N ALA A 167 7.70 13.90 17.91
CA ALA A 167 7.02 14.41 16.72
C ALA A 167 5.49 14.34 16.86
N VAL A 168 4.97 13.24 17.45
CA VAL A 168 3.55 13.08 17.74
C VAL A 168 3.07 14.16 18.72
N ASP A 169 3.78 14.35 19.84
CA ASP A 169 3.43 15.35 20.85
C ASP A 169 3.43 16.77 20.27
N ALA A 170 4.42 17.11 19.46
CA ALA A 170 4.49 18.41 18.79
C ALA A 170 3.31 18.63 17.84
N PHE A 171 2.92 17.59 17.10
CA PHE A 171 1.78 17.64 16.18
C PHE A 171 0.44 17.78 16.92
N VAL A 172 0.24 17.03 18.02
CA VAL A 172 -0.97 17.15 18.85
C VAL A 172 -1.12 18.58 19.40
N ARG A 173 -0.04 19.15 19.95
CA ARG A 173 -0.06 20.55 20.44
C ARG A 173 -0.40 21.55 19.34
N HIS A 174 0.12 21.35 18.13
CA HIS A 174 -0.20 22.21 17.00
C HIS A 174 -1.72 22.18 16.66
N LEU A 175 -2.33 20.99 16.67
CA LEU A 175 -3.77 20.83 16.45
C LEU A 175 -4.63 21.46 17.55
N GLU A 176 -4.17 21.42 18.81
CA GLU A 176 -4.86 22.05 19.94
C GLU A 176 -4.86 23.58 19.83
N VAL A 177 -3.73 24.16 19.41
CA VAL A 177 -3.58 25.61 19.21
C VAL A 177 -4.42 26.10 18.03
N GLU A 178 -4.51 25.36 16.93
CA GLU A 178 -5.35 25.76 15.77
C GLU A 178 -6.86 25.71 16.05
N LYS A 179 -7.28 24.95 17.07
CA LYS A 179 -8.69 24.84 17.48
C LYS A 179 -9.12 25.89 18.50
N ALA A 180 -8.17 26.58 19.15
CA ALA A 180 -8.41 27.60 20.17
C ALA A 180 -8.58 28.99 19.54
#